data_AF-A0A928U002-F1
#
_entry.id   AF-A0A928U002-F1
#
_cell.length_a   1.000
_cell.length_b   1.000
_cell.length_c   1.000
_cell.angle_alpha   90.00
_cell.angle_beta   90.00
_cell.angle_gamma   90.00
#
_symmetry.space_group_name_H-M   'P 1'
#
loop_
_entity.id
_entity.type
_entity.pdbx_description
1 polymer ?
#
loop_
_entity_poly.entity_id
_entity_poly.type
_entity_poly.pdbx_seq_one_letter_code
_entity_poly.pdbx_strand_id
1 'polypeptide(L)'
;MLTTIAQTPDQKIDAQTQSNTRKINVPYWGQGDDNTYPDYTLLWFGQVSPTANYADARMAYTDEYLEVFVHIIDRRLWCDTSPTGELTAYDAVTLYLKLDGNTGDNPTPQSYKFVSQMTNWDCRSNASAAYRGNGSGWALSTITFTTTTNWRGNYPNDNQDDKGWDVRFVIPFTSLGLTNAPPKNSTWGLALTVHDRDDAGGTPIADQIWPESMNPQSPPTWGQLGFSIPRFSHPSGVPEGVTIVRQGLNGATVPDGHVGGHTTCGDGIDHWSEWGEANYAGYEQINIQNQWDVSDYPCFSKYFVTFPLNNVPPGKIILSATLTMSLFGNAGGGPWGEPPDSFIQVFSIGEAWNEATLTWNNAPLAKENFAGTMVYPVSSGQTPVYTWDVGTAVTEAYTSGQPARLALYSADGPMHTGKYFWSSNVGDWNASGRPTLEIVWGNICGAGGVECHFTYLPTIRK
;
A
#
# COMPACT_ATOMS: atom_id res chain seq x y z
N MET A 1 19.88 58.71 29.28
CA MET A 1 19.58 58.09 27.98
C MET A 1 19.98 56.63 28.10
N LEU A 2 19.00 55.78 28.38
CA LEU A 2 19.15 54.32 28.42
C LEU A 2 18.60 53.81 27.10
N THR A 3 19.45 53.18 26.30
CA THR A 3 19.11 52.66 24.98
C THR A 3 18.60 51.23 25.16
N THR A 4 17.32 51.03 24.87
CA THR A 4 16.61 49.75 24.90
C THR A 4 17.12 48.86 23.76
N ILE A 5 17.64 47.68 24.09
CA ILE A 5 17.93 46.61 23.12
C ILE A 5 16.61 45.86 22.89
N ALA A 6 16.06 45.95 21.68
CA ALA A 6 14.89 45.19 21.28
C ALA A 6 15.29 43.73 21.00
N GLN A 7 14.60 42.80 21.66
CA GLN A 7 14.65 41.37 21.37
C GLN A 7 14.06 41.10 19.98
N THR A 8 14.81 40.41 19.13
CA THR A 8 14.28 39.81 17.90
C THR A 8 13.35 38.63 18.26
N PRO A 9 12.17 38.49 17.64
CA PRO A 9 11.25 37.39 17.93
C PRO A 9 11.80 36.06 17.41
N ASP A 10 11.60 35.02 18.21
CA ASP A 10 11.79 33.60 17.85
C ASP A 10 11.28 33.30 16.44
N GLN A 11 12.18 32.84 15.57
CA GLN A 11 11.78 32.07 14.40
C GLN A 11 11.27 30.72 14.88
N LYS A 12 9.93 30.60 14.97
CA LYS A 12 9.27 29.31 14.81
C LYS A 12 9.74 28.73 13.48
N ILE A 13 10.48 27.64 13.54
CA ILE A 13 10.78 26.81 12.38
C ILE A 13 9.44 26.22 11.94
N ASP A 14 8.94 26.67 10.79
CA ASP A 14 7.78 26.10 10.14
C ASP A 14 8.05 24.63 9.80
N ALA A 15 7.21 23.74 10.34
CA ALA A 15 7.09 22.37 9.90
C ALA A 15 6.33 22.33 8.57
N GLN A 16 7.00 22.64 7.46
CA GLN A 16 6.51 22.53 6.08
C GLN A 16 7.76 22.34 5.20
N THR A 17 7.95 21.33 4.34
CA THR A 17 7.09 20.42 3.60
C THR A 17 7.92 19.17 3.33
N GLN A 18 7.59 18.02 3.95
CA GLN A 18 8.05 16.75 3.37
C GLN A 18 7.26 16.49 2.10
N SER A 19 7.95 15.99 1.08
CA SER A 19 7.31 15.41 -0.09
C SER A 19 6.50 14.17 0.36
N ASN A 20 5.22 14.37 0.68
CA ASN A 20 4.25 13.29 0.91
C ASN A 20 3.81 12.62 -0.40
N THR A 21 4.63 12.69 -1.45
CA THR A 21 4.35 12.01 -2.71
C THR A 21 4.23 10.52 -2.45
N ARG A 22 3.03 9.98 -2.70
CA ARG A 22 2.79 8.55 -2.65
C ARG A 22 3.48 7.88 -3.82
N LYS A 23 4.10 6.75 -3.56
CA LYS A 23 4.80 5.96 -4.55
C LYS A 23 4.46 4.49 -4.36
N ILE A 24 4.18 3.80 -5.46
CA ILE A 24 4.05 2.35 -5.49
C ILE A 24 5.12 1.80 -6.42
N ASN A 25 5.92 0.88 -5.91
CA ASN A 25 6.96 0.18 -6.63
C ASN A 25 6.40 -1.16 -7.11
N VAL A 26 6.30 -1.35 -8.41
CA VAL A 26 5.75 -2.57 -9.00
C VAL A 26 6.85 -3.60 -9.26
N PRO A 27 6.59 -4.87 -8.93
CA PRO A 27 7.52 -5.95 -9.23
C PRO A 27 7.40 -6.39 -10.69
N TYR A 28 8.55 -6.85 -11.21
CA TYR A 28 8.62 -7.51 -12.50
C TYR A 28 8.16 -8.96 -12.37
N TRP A 29 7.18 -9.34 -13.16
CA TRP A 29 6.70 -10.70 -13.31
C TRP A 29 7.13 -11.22 -14.69
N GLY A 30 8.09 -12.14 -14.72
CA GLY A 30 8.54 -12.74 -15.97
C GLY A 30 7.46 -13.65 -16.59
N GLN A 31 7.55 -13.93 -17.90
CA GLN A 31 6.75 -15.00 -18.49
C GLN A 31 7.16 -16.35 -17.87
N GLY A 32 6.29 -16.95 -17.04
CA GLY A 32 6.37 -18.35 -16.64
C GLY A 32 6.27 -18.62 -15.13
N ASP A 33 5.04 -18.79 -14.64
CA ASP A 33 4.49 -20.12 -14.31
C ASP A 33 2.98 -19.92 -14.03
N ASP A 34 2.13 -20.56 -14.83
CA ASP A 34 0.66 -20.38 -14.86
C ASP A 34 -0.10 -20.79 -13.57
N ASN A 35 0.61 -20.93 -12.44
CA ASN A 35 0.02 -21.41 -11.18
C ASN A 35 0.53 -20.70 -9.91
N THR A 36 1.41 -19.70 -10.03
CA THR A 36 1.70 -18.78 -8.92
C THR A 36 1.00 -17.46 -9.22
N TYR A 37 0.13 -17.01 -8.32
CA TYR A 37 -0.38 -15.64 -8.39
C TYR A 37 0.83 -14.72 -8.52
N PRO A 38 0.80 -13.70 -9.39
CA PRO A 38 1.87 -12.72 -9.46
C PRO A 38 2.13 -12.19 -8.06
N ASP A 39 3.40 -12.00 -7.70
CA ASP A 39 3.78 -11.27 -6.49
C ASP A 39 3.34 -9.82 -6.66
N TYR A 40 2.04 -9.55 -6.69
CA TYR A 40 1.51 -8.20 -6.86
C TYR A 40 1.98 -7.33 -5.72
N THR A 41 2.33 -6.09 -6.02
CA THR A 41 2.24 -5.06 -4.99
C THR A 41 0.81 -4.53 -4.92
N LEU A 42 0.47 -3.82 -3.85
CA LEU A 42 -0.82 -3.14 -3.76
C LEU A 42 -0.72 -1.77 -3.11
N LEU A 43 -1.65 -0.90 -3.47
CA LEU A 43 -1.98 0.32 -2.75
C LEU A 43 -3.47 0.28 -2.37
N TRP A 44 -3.85 1.12 -1.41
CA TRP A 44 -5.24 1.24 -0.99
C TRP A 44 -5.70 2.69 -0.87
N PHE A 45 -7.01 2.90 -0.96
CA PHE A 45 -7.70 4.18 -0.74
C PHE A 45 -9.22 3.98 -0.61
N GLY A 46 -9.90 5.01 -0.13
CA GLY A 46 -11.35 5.01 0.07
C GLY A 46 -11.79 4.48 1.44
N GLN A 47 -13.07 4.19 1.58
CA GLN A 47 -13.72 3.82 2.83
C GLN A 47 -14.82 2.79 2.59
N VAL A 48 -15.02 1.87 3.53
CA VAL A 48 -16.19 0.98 3.54
C VAL A 48 -17.29 1.67 4.33
N SER A 49 -18.28 2.18 3.62
CA SER A 49 -19.48 2.79 4.21
C SER A 49 -20.71 2.49 3.33
N PRO A 50 -21.93 2.86 3.75
CA PRO A 50 -23.11 2.63 2.93
C PRO A 50 -23.18 3.48 1.65
N THR A 51 -22.29 4.46 1.46
CA THR A 51 -22.30 5.42 0.33
C THR A 51 -20.89 5.79 -0.13
N ALA A 52 -19.91 4.94 0.13
CA ALA A 52 -18.53 5.16 -0.30
C ALA A 52 -17.87 3.83 -0.61
N ASN A 53 -16.93 3.91 -1.54
CA ASN A 53 -16.19 2.76 -2.02
C ASN A 53 -14.79 2.69 -1.37
N TYR A 54 -14.28 1.47 -1.25
CA TYR A 54 -12.90 1.23 -0.88
C TYR A 54 -12.23 0.42 -1.99
N ALA A 55 -10.97 0.73 -2.30
CA ALA A 55 -10.23 0.00 -3.31
C ALA A 55 -8.85 -0.47 -2.86
N ASP A 56 -8.55 -1.72 -3.17
CA ASP A 56 -7.20 -2.27 -3.23
C ASP A 56 -6.78 -2.37 -4.71
N ALA A 57 -5.77 -1.61 -5.12
CA ALA A 57 -5.21 -1.67 -6.47
C ALA A 57 -3.90 -2.45 -6.48
N ARG A 58 -3.92 -3.63 -7.09
CA ARG A 58 -2.79 -4.56 -7.25
C ARG A 58 -2.11 -4.34 -8.59
N MET A 59 -0.77 -4.37 -8.60
CA MET A 59 -0.01 -4.05 -9.81
C MET A 59 1.25 -4.88 -9.97
N ALA A 60 1.54 -5.27 -11.21
CA ALA A 60 2.75 -5.96 -11.63
C ALA A 60 3.01 -5.64 -13.12
N TYR A 61 4.21 -5.92 -13.61
CA TYR A 61 4.51 -5.71 -15.02
C TYR A 61 5.38 -6.82 -15.60
N THR A 62 5.23 -7.07 -16.90
CA THR A 62 6.02 -8.06 -17.65
C THR A 62 6.96 -7.36 -18.63
N ASP A 63 7.55 -8.09 -19.58
CA ASP A 63 8.26 -7.48 -20.70
C ASP A 63 7.30 -6.76 -21.68
N GLU A 64 6.01 -7.10 -21.66
CA GLU A 64 5.04 -6.73 -22.70
C GLU A 64 3.99 -5.72 -22.22
N TYR A 65 3.58 -5.79 -20.96
CA TYR A 65 2.48 -4.98 -20.44
C TYR A 65 2.63 -4.61 -18.96
N LEU A 66 1.98 -3.52 -18.59
CA LEU A 66 1.61 -3.19 -17.21
C LEU A 66 0.24 -3.80 -16.92
N GLU A 67 0.12 -4.46 -15.78
CA GLU A 67 -1.16 -4.93 -15.26
C GLU A 67 -1.56 -4.15 -14.02
N VAL A 68 -2.80 -3.66 -14.01
CA VAL A 68 -3.41 -2.99 -12.86
C VAL A 68 -4.75 -3.66 -12.58
N PHE A 69 -4.89 -4.26 -11.41
CA PHE A 69 -6.10 -4.94 -10.97
C PHE A 69 -6.67 -4.19 -9.77
N VAL A 70 -7.89 -3.67 -9.88
CA VAL A 70 -8.54 -2.91 -8.80
C VAL A 70 -9.69 -3.73 -8.25
N HIS A 71 -9.61 -4.13 -6.98
CA HIS A 71 -10.73 -4.68 -6.23
C HIS A 71 -11.44 -3.54 -5.53
N ILE A 72 -12.75 -3.40 -5.75
CA ILE A 72 -13.59 -2.35 -5.18
C ILE A 72 -14.63 -2.98 -4.27
N ILE A 73 -14.58 -2.64 -2.99
CA ILE A 73 -15.66 -2.91 -2.03
C ILE A 73 -16.71 -1.83 -2.27
N ASP A 74 -17.88 -2.25 -2.73
CA ASP A 74 -18.98 -1.40 -3.16
C ASP A 74 -20.30 -2.06 -2.77
N ARG A 75 -21.20 -1.29 -2.16
CA ARG A 75 -22.45 -1.82 -1.64
C ARG A 75 -23.45 -2.08 -2.74
N ARG A 76 -23.56 -1.25 -3.78
CA ARG A 76 -24.57 -1.46 -4.83
C ARG A 76 -23.97 -1.19 -6.17
N LEU A 77 -24.21 -2.13 -7.07
CA LEU A 77 -23.55 -2.09 -8.36
C LEU A 77 -24.47 -1.54 -9.44
N TRP A 78 -24.05 -0.52 -10.15
CA TRP A 78 -24.77 0.08 -11.28
C TRP A 78 -23.88 0.23 -12.51
N CYS A 79 -24.42 -0.17 -13.65
CA CYS A 79 -23.73 -0.09 -14.93
C CYS A 79 -24.66 0.37 -16.06
N ASP A 80 -24.12 1.15 -16.99
CA ASP A 80 -24.82 1.49 -18.22
C ASP A 80 -24.98 0.25 -19.11
N THR A 81 -26.23 -0.04 -19.48
CA THR A 81 -26.59 -1.14 -20.38
C THR A 81 -26.52 -0.75 -21.86
N SER A 82 -26.32 0.54 -22.17
CA SER A 82 -26.24 1.07 -23.53
C SER A 82 -25.31 2.30 -23.59
N PRO A 83 -24.00 2.15 -23.28
CA PRO A 83 -23.10 3.28 -23.15
C PRO A 83 -22.94 4.04 -24.47
N THR A 84 -23.49 5.24 -24.44
CA THR A 84 -23.37 6.27 -25.47
C THR A 84 -22.87 7.60 -24.89
N GLY A 85 -22.67 7.65 -23.57
CA GLY A 85 -22.26 8.83 -22.79
C GLY A 85 -20.99 8.61 -21.95
N GLU A 86 -20.85 9.35 -20.86
CA GLU A 86 -19.70 9.25 -19.97
C GLU A 86 -19.78 8.02 -19.07
N LEU A 87 -18.86 7.06 -19.28
CA LEU A 87 -18.71 5.83 -18.48
C LEU A 87 -18.57 6.11 -16.98
N THR A 88 -18.09 7.29 -16.61
CA THR A 88 -17.82 7.70 -15.22
C THR A 88 -19.08 8.15 -14.46
N ALA A 89 -20.26 8.08 -15.07
CA ALA A 89 -21.55 8.33 -14.42
C ALA A 89 -22.18 7.08 -13.77
N TYR A 90 -21.43 5.99 -13.74
CA TYR A 90 -21.74 4.65 -13.24
C TYR A 90 -20.50 4.09 -12.55
N ASP A 91 -20.57 2.86 -12.05
CA ASP A 91 -19.43 2.21 -11.42
C ASP A 91 -18.33 2.00 -12.45
N ALA A 92 -17.24 2.74 -12.26
CA ALA A 92 -16.14 2.77 -13.20
C ALA A 92 -14.83 3.05 -12.48
N VAL A 93 -13.73 2.64 -13.10
CA VAL A 93 -12.39 3.04 -12.69
C VAL A 93 -11.77 3.86 -13.80
N THR A 94 -11.19 5.00 -13.40
CA THR A 94 -10.25 5.73 -14.24
C THR A 94 -8.81 5.54 -13.74
N LEU A 95 -7.94 5.06 -14.63
CA LEU A 95 -6.50 4.94 -14.43
C LEU A 95 -5.76 6.01 -15.24
N TYR A 96 -4.89 6.75 -14.57
CA TYR A 96 -4.04 7.78 -15.17
C TYR A 96 -2.57 7.36 -15.10
N LEU A 97 -1.87 7.47 -16.23
CA LEU A 97 -0.42 7.22 -16.33
C LEU A 97 0.28 8.41 -16.98
N LYS A 98 1.46 8.78 -16.50
CA LYS A 98 2.34 9.76 -17.15
C LYS A 98 3.76 9.23 -17.24
N LEU A 99 4.24 8.96 -18.46
CA LEU A 99 5.45 8.16 -18.67
C LEU A 99 6.75 8.87 -18.24
N ASP A 100 6.71 10.19 -18.12
CA ASP A 100 7.84 11.04 -17.72
C ASP A 100 7.70 11.58 -16.28
N GLY A 101 6.98 10.84 -15.42
CA GLY A 101 6.81 11.14 -14.00
C GLY A 101 5.67 12.12 -13.69
N ASN A 102 5.38 12.31 -12.40
CA ASN A 102 4.33 13.21 -11.89
C ASN A 102 4.78 14.69 -11.90
N THR A 103 5.10 15.22 -13.09
CA THR A 103 5.70 16.56 -13.28
C THR A 103 4.95 17.38 -14.33
N GLY A 104 5.23 18.69 -14.39
CA GLY A 104 4.60 19.64 -15.33
C GLY A 104 3.27 20.18 -14.80
N ASP A 105 2.52 20.93 -15.60
CA ASP A 105 1.30 21.62 -15.11
C ASP A 105 -0.01 21.07 -15.69
N ASN A 106 0.07 20.28 -16.77
CA ASN A 106 -1.08 19.77 -17.52
C ASN A 106 -0.79 18.36 -18.08
N PRO A 107 -1.82 17.55 -18.41
CA PRO A 107 -1.63 16.30 -19.12
C PRO A 107 -1.02 16.54 -20.50
N THR A 108 0.06 15.83 -20.83
CA THR A 108 0.81 15.99 -22.09
C THR A 108 0.55 14.79 -23.01
N PRO A 109 1.12 14.76 -24.23
CA PRO A 109 1.10 13.54 -25.05
C PRO A 109 1.80 12.32 -24.40
N GLN A 110 2.48 12.48 -23.27
CA GLN A 110 3.00 11.37 -22.44
C GLN A 110 2.03 10.95 -21.32
N SER A 111 0.86 11.58 -21.24
CA SER A 111 -0.20 11.29 -20.29
C SER A 111 -1.32 10.47 -20.94
N TYR A 112 -1.75 9.43 -20.23
CA TYR A 112 -2.75 8.47 -20.66
C TYR A 112 -3.84 8.39 -19.59
N LYS A 113 -5.10 8.34 -20.01
CA LYS A 113 -6.26 8.12 -19.16
C LYS A 113 -7.04 6.94 -19.74
N PHE A 114 -7.23 5.91 -18.94
CA PHE A 114 -8.02 4.72 -19.28
C PHE A 114 -9.23 4.69 -18.38
N VAL A 115 -10.42 4.53 -18.95
CA VAL A 115 -11.67 4.41 -18.22
C VAL A 115 -12.26 3.05 -18.52
N SER A 116 -12.74 2.35 -17.50
CA SER A 116 -13.50 1.12 -17.65
C SER A 116 -14.65 1.10 -16.66
N GLN A 117 -15.87 0.96 -17.16
CA GLN A 117 -17.06 0.71 -16.36
C GLN A 117 -17.14 -0.77 -16.01
N MET A 118 -17.75 -1.09 -14.87
CA MET A 118 -18.19 -2.44 -14.57
C MET A 118 -19.05 -3.00 -15.72
N THR A 119 -18.77 -4.25 -16.10
CA THR A 119 -19.58 -5.01 -17.05
C THR A 119 -20.09 -6.30 -16.43
N ASN A 120 -21.31 -6.69 -16.81
CA ASN A 120 -21.90 -7.99 -16.53
C ASN A 120 -22.60 -8.51 -17.79
N TRP A 121 -23.53 -9.46 -17.68
CA TRP A 121 -24.27 -9.95 -18.85
C TRP A 121 -25.25 -8.96 -19.49
N ASP A 122 -25.75 -7.99 -18.73
CA ASP A 122 -26.68 -6.95 -19.19
C ASP A 122 -25.95 -5.66 -19.63
N CYS A 123 -24.70 -5.46 -19.21
CA CYS A 123 -23.89 -4.25 -19.43
C CYS A 123 -22.71 -4.46 -20.41
N ARG A 124 -22.92 -5.20 -21.52
CA ARG A 124 -21.82 -5.83 -22.28
C ARG A 124 -21.11 -4.99 -23.36
N SER A 125 -21.66 -3.89 -23.83
CA SER A 125 -21.10 -3.20 -25.02
C SER A 125 -20.30 -1.96 -24.64
N ASN A 126 -19.12 -1.73 -25.25
CA ASN A 126 -18.36 -0.47 -25.20
C ASN A 126 -18.10 0.15 -23.81
N ALA A 127 -17.73 -0.68 -22.83
CA ALA A 127 -17.54 -0.23 -21.44
C ALA A 127 -16.16 0.36 -21.13
N SER A 128 -15.35 0.69 -22.13
CA SER A 128 -13.99 1.21 -21.91
C SER A 128 -13.61 2.27 -22.93
N ALA A 129 -12.85 3.28 -22.49
CA ALA A 129 -12.37 4.37 -23.32
C ALA A 129 -10.94 4.78 -22.94
N ALA A 130 -10.16 5.20 -23.93
CA ALA A 130 -8.82 5.74 -23.71
C ALA A 130 -8.72 7.18 -24.19
N TYR A 131 -7.92 7.96 -23.47
CA TYR A 131 -7.65 9.35 -23.76
C TYR A 131 -6.16 9.62 -23.65
N ARG A 132 -5.69 10.60 -24.42
CA ARG A 132 -4.32 11.08 -24.39
C ARG A 132 -4.30 12.56 -24.02
N GLY A 133 -3.34 12.96 -23.20
CA GLY A 133 -3.14 14.36 -22.87
C GLY A 133 -2.74 15.16 -24.11
N ASN A 134 -3.22 16.41 -24.20
CA ASN A 134 -2.98 17.30 -25.34
C ASN A 134 -2.26 18.62 -24.97
N GLY A 135 -1.79 18.74 -23.72
CA GLY A 135 -1.16 19.94 -23.16
C GLY A 135 -2.12 20.88 -22.44
N SER A 136 -3.43 20.67 -22.55
CA SER A 136 -4.48 21.47 -21.89
C SER A 136 -5.57 20.62 -21.23
N GLY A 137 -5.61 19.33 -21.54
CA GLY A 137 -6.59 18.37 -21.03
C GLY A 137 -6.51 17.05 -21.76
N TRP A 138 -7.64 16.33 -21.83
CA TRP A 138 -7.75 14.98 -22.37
C TRP A 138 -8.47 14.96 -23.72
N ALA A 139 -7.90 14.27 -24.71
CA ALA A 139 -8.54 14.01 -25.99
C ALA A 139 -8.77 12.51 -26.16
N LEU A 140 -9.95 12.11 -26.64
CA LEU A 140 -10.27 10.72 -26.95
C LEU A 140 -9.23 10.16 -27.94
N SER A 141 -8.77 8.94 -27.69
CA SER A 141 -7.69 8.33 -28.47
C SER A 141 -7.90 6.83 -28.61
N THR A 142 -7.47 6.26 -29.75
CA THR A 142 -7.56 4.83 -30.04
C THR A 142 -6.34 4.07 -29.50
N ILE A 143 -6.06 4.20 -28.21
CA ILE A 143 -4.98 3.44 -27.55
C ILE A 143 -5.53 2.04 -27.23
N THR A 144 -4.81 1.00 -27.65
CA THR A 144 -5.20 -0.39 -27.37
C THR A 144 -4.88 -0.77 -25.93
N PHE A 145 -5.86 -1.31 -25.23
CA PHE A 145 -5.73 -1.93 -23.90
C PHE A 145 -6.89 -2.91 -23.72
N THR A 146 -6.77 -3.83 -22.76
CA THR A 146 -7.83 -4.78 -22.43
C THR A 146 -8.32 -4.53 -21.01
N THR A 147 -9.64 -4.67 -20.83
CA THR A 147 -10.29 -4.63 -19.52
C THR A 147 -11.14 -5.87 -19.33
N THR A 148 -11.06 -6.48 -18.15
CA THR A 148 -12.00 -7.52 -17.71
C THR A 148 -12.53 -7.15 -16.35
N THR A 149 -13.84 -7.31 -16.15
CA THR A 149 -14.49 -7.03 -14.87
C THR A 149 -15.18 -8.27 -14.34
N ASN A 150 -15.29 -8.35 -13.02
CA ASN A 150 -16.09 -9.33 -12.32
C ASN A 150 -16.78 -8.66 -11.12
N TRP A 151 -17.75 -9.34 -10.53
CA TRP A 151 -18.52 -8.79 -9.41
C TRP A 151 -19.07 -9.88 -8.50
N ARG A 152 -19.44 -9.49 -7.28
CA ARG A 152 -20.04 -10.34 -6.27
C ARG A 152 -21.19 -9.63 -5.60
N GLY A 153 -22.29 -10.34 -5.40
CA GLY A 153 -23.46 -9.78 -4.75
C GLY A 153 -24.77 -10.45 -5.18
N ASN A 154 -25.84 -9.68 -5.08
CA ASN A 154 -27.17 -10.04 -5.52
C ASN A 154 -27.34 -9.87 -7.04
N TYR A 155 -27.32 -8.64 -7.54
CA TYR A 155 -27.56 -8.31 -8.95
C TYR A 155 -27.33 -6.81 -9.24
N PRO A 156 -26.53 -6.44 -10.26
CA PRO A 156 -26.38 -5.03 -10.64
C PRO A 156 -27.65 -4.35 -11.17
N ASN A 157 -27.73 -3.02 -11.04
CA ASN A 157 -28.85 -2.16 -11.42
C ASN A 157 -30.14 -2.44 -10.61
N ASP A 158 -30.00 -2.79 -9.34
CA ASP A 158 -31.10 -2.87 -8.40
C ASP A 158 -30.80 -2.15 -7.07
N ASN A 159 -31.68 -2.31 -6.07
CA ASN A 159 -31.55 -1.62 -4.77
C ASN A 159 -31.12 -2.57 -3.63
N GLN A 160 -30.66 -3.77 -3.95
CA GLN A 160 -30.15 -4.74 -2.99
C GLN A 160 -28.65 -4.56 -2.80
N ASP A 161 -28.16 -4.97 -1.65
CA ASP A 161 -26.73 -4.89 -1.35
C ASP A 161 -25.98 -6.04 -2.04
N ASP A 162 -24.91 -5.66 -2.72
CA ASP A 162 -23.89 -6.51 -3.30
C ASP A 162 -22.70 -6.64 -2.32
N LYS A 163 -21.52 -6.99 -2.84
CA LYS A 163 -20.27 -7.08 -2.07
C LYS A 163 -19.12 -6.29 -2.69
N GLY A 164 -19.23 -5.97 -3.97
CA GLY A 164 -18.20 -5.25 -4.70
C GLY A 164 -17.95 -5.83 -6.07
N TRP A 165 -16.98 -5.25 -6.74
CA TRP A 165 -16.59 -5.60 -8.10
C TRP A 165 -15.10 -5.39 -8.31
N ASP A 166 -14.61 -5.87 -9.45
CA ASP A 166 -13.22 -5.70 -9.82
C ASP A 166 -13.06 -5.35 -11.29
N VAL A 167 -11.92 -4.72 -11.59
CA VAL A 167 -11.49 -4.46 -12.96
C VAL A 167 -9.99 -4.67 -13.10
N ARG A 168 -9.63 -5.44 -14.13
CA ARG A 168 -8.26 -5.68 -14.56
C ARG A 168 -7.97 -4.91 -15.83
N PHE A 169 -6.99 -4.01 -15.79
CA PHE A 169 -6.41 -3.35 -16.95
C PHE A 169 -5.13 -4.08 -17.38
N VAL A 170 -5.05 -4.44 -18.65
CA VAL A 170 -3.81 -4.91 -19.30
C VAL A 170 -3.42 -3.90 -20.36
N ILE A 171 -2.28 -3.23 -20.14
CA ILE A 171 -1.81 -2.11 -20.97
C ILE A 171 -0.50 -2.50 -21.66
N PRO A 172 -0.53 -2.89 -22.95
CA PRO A 172 0.67 -3.19 -23.71
C PRO A 172 1.60 -1.97 -23.78
N PHE A 173 2.89 -2.14 -23.52
CA PHE A 173 3.85 -1.04 -23.65
C PHE A 173 3.93 -0.47 -25.07
N THR A 174 3.70 -1.33 -26.07
CA THR A 174 3.62 -0.94 -27.48
C THR A 174 2.45 0.01 -27.76
N SER A 175 1.33 -0.08 -27.03
CA SER A 175 0.21 0.85 -27.18
C SER A 175 0.51 2.23 -26.58
N LEU A 176 1.48 2.30 -25.67
CA LEU A 176 2.05 3.54 -25.13
C LEU A 176 3.19 4.09 -26.00
N GLY A 177 3.53 3.44 -27.12
CA GLY A 177 4.62 3.85 -28.01
C GLY A 177 6.02 3.44 -27.53
N LEU A 178 6.10 2.51 -26.57
CA LEU A 178 7.37 1.98 -26.07
C LEU A 178 7.74 0.69 -26.81
N THR A 179 9.03 0.49 -27.05
CA THR A 179 9.55 -0.72 -27.71
C THR A 179 9.97 -1.81 -26.74
N ASN A 180 10.15 -1.48 -25.48
CA ASN A 180 10.52 -2.40 -24.39
C ASN A 180 9.74 -2.01 -23.13
N ALA A 181 9.69 -2.92 -22.15
CA ALA A 181 9.27 -2.58 -20.81
C ALA A 181 10.07 -1.39 -20.23
N PRO A 182 9.47 -0.61 -19.33
CA PRO A 182 10.15 0.52 -18.70
C PRO A 182 11.44 0.07 -18.00
N PRO A 183 12.54 0.84 -18.09
CA PRO A 183 13.78 0.48 -17.42
C PRO A 183 13.57 0.29 -15.92
N LYS A 184 14.29 -0.69 -15.33
CA LYS A 184 14.27 -0.87 -13.88
C LYS A 184 14.65 0.42 -13.15
N ASN A 185 13.97 0.72 -12.06
CA ASN A 185 14.07 1.96 -11.28
C ASN A 185 13.58 3.24 -12.00
N SER A 186 12.99 3.14 -13.20
CA SER A 186 12.29 4.29 -13.79
C SER A 186 11.00 4.58 -13.00
N THR A 187 10.48 5.80 -13.13
CA THR A 187 9.28 6.25 -12.41
C THR A 187 8.31 6.94 -13.36
N TRP A 188 7.03 6.54 -13.30
CA TRP A 188 5.91 7.20 -13.96
C TRP A 188 5.05 7.96 -12.95
N GLY A 189 4.23 8.88 -13.42
CA GLY A 189 3.09 9.38 -12.66
C GLY A 189 1.94 8.37 -12.71
N LEU A 190 1.26 8.19 -11.59
CA LEU A 190 0.12 7.28 -11.44
C LEU A 190 -0.98 7.94 -10.62
N ALA A 191 -2.21 7.77 -11.07
CA ALA A 191 -3.40 8.12 -10.30
C ALA A 191 -4.56 7.19 -10.62
N LEU A 192 -5.46 7.03 -9.65
CA LEU A 192 -6.68 6.22 -9.77
C LEU A 192 -7.89 7.02 -9.29
N THR A 193 -9.02 6.78 -9.93
CA THR A 193 -10.34 7.24 -9.50
C THR A 193 -11.32 6.08 -9.57
N VAL A 194 -12.07 5.86 -8.50
CA VAL A 194 -13.23 4.96 -8.48
C VAL A 194 -14.48 5.84 -8.48
N HIS A 195 -15.29 5.65 -9.51
CA HIS A 195 -16.60 6.26 -9.70
C HIS A 195 -17.68 5.31 -9.18
N ASP A 196 -18.77 5.89 -8.69
CA ASP A 196 -19.79 5.17 -7.93
C ASP A 196 -21.19 5.65 -8.34
N ARG A 197 -22.12 4.71 -8.48
CA ARG A 197 -23.55 4.97 -8.55
C ARG A 197 -24.31 3.91 -7.76
N ASP A 198 -25.11 4.35 -6.80
CA ASP A 198 -25.92 3.47 -5.95
C ASP A 198 -27.41 3.34 -6.35
N ASP A 199 -27.88 4.13 -7.32
CA ASP A 199 -29.31 4.16 -7.69
C ASP A 199 -29.62 4.62 -9.14
N ALA A 200 -30.85 4.33 -9.58
CA ALA A 200 -31.34 4.69 -10.91
C ALA A 200 -31.40 6.20 -11.16
N GLY A 201 -31.60 7.00 -10.12
CA GLY A 201 -31.63 8.45 -10.20
C GLY A 201 -30.24 9.08 -10.39
N GLY A 202 -29.18 8.34 -10.05
CA GLY A 202 -27.80 8.82 -10.09
C GLY A 202 -27.54 9.84 -8.99
N THR A 203 -27.95 9.53 -7.76
CA THR A 203 -27.60 10.38 -6.61
C THR A 203 -26.10 10.63 -6.61
N PRO A 204 -25.65 11.90 -6.53
CA PRO A 204 -24.23 12.20 -6.57
C PRO A 204 -23.48 11.58 -5.39
N ILE A 205 -22.47 10.78 -5.69
CA ILE A 205 -21.50 10.25 -4.74
C ILE A 205 -20.12 10.77 -5.13
N ALA A 206 -19.31 11.11 -4.12
CA ALA A 206 -17.97 11.60 -4.38
C ALA A 206 -17.06 10.45 -4.80
N ASP A 207 -16.36 10.65 -5.92
CA ASP A 207 -15.29 9.76 -6.36
C ASP A 207 -14.27 9.50 -5.26
N GLN A 208 -13.80 8.25 -5.18
CA GLN A 208 -12.66 7.88 -4.35
C GLN A 208 -11.39 8.00 -5.18
N ILE A 209 -10.38 8.70 -4.68
CA ILE A 209 -9.18 9.05 -5.46
C ILE A 209 -7.90 8.62 -4.77
N TRP A 210 -6.92 8.22 -5.58
CA TRP A 210 -5.54 8.03 -5.15
C TRP A 210 -4.57 8.79 -6.06
N PRO A 211 -3.64 9.59 -5.49
CA PRO A 211 -3.59 10.04 -4.09
C PRO A 211 -4.78 10.92 -3.67
N GLU A 212 -4.94 11.23 -2.38
CA GLU A 212 -6.11 11.92 -1.81
C GLU A 212 -6.25 13.40 -2.23
N SER A 213 -5.22 13.96 -2.84
CA SER A 213 -5.24 15.33 -3.39
C SER A 213 -5.15 15.35 -4.92
N MET A 214 -5.33 14.18 -5.54
CA MET A 214 -5.17 14.01 -6.98
C MET A 214 -6.16 14.88 -7.75
N ASN A 215 -5.63 15.64 -8.69
CA ASN A 215 -6.37 16.35 -9.71
C ASN A 215 -6.00 15.77 -11.10
N PRO A 216 -6.98 15.24 -11.86
CA PRO A 216 -6.75 14.67 -13.19
C PRO A 216 -6.09 15.59 -14.21
N GLN A 217 -6.12 16.91 -13.98
CA GLN A 217 -5.54 17.93 -14.86
C GLN A 217 -4.17 18.43 -14.37
N SER A 218 -3.70 18.00 -13.21
CA SER A 218 -2.46 18.51 -12.61
C SER A 218 -1.55 17.35 -12.22
N PRO A 219 -0.69 16.86 -13.15
CA PRO A 219 0.19 15.72 -12.88
C PRO A 219 1.04 15.77 -11.60
N PRO A 220 1.48 16.93 -11.06
CA PRO A 220 2.20 17.01 -9.78
C PRO A 220 1.40 16.52 -8.56
N THR A 221 0.07 16.46 -8.69
CA THR A 221 -0.81 15.92 -7.64
C THR A 221 -0.93 14.39 -7.70
N TRP A 222 -0.41 13.76 -8.75
CA TRP A 222 -0.45 12.31 -8.92
C TRP A 222 0.64 11.66 -8.07
N GLY A 223 0.42 10.38 -7.76
CA GLY A 223 1.43 9.54 -7.16
C GLY A 223 2.48 9.10 -8.18
N GLN A 224 3.39 8.25 -7.72
CA GLN A 224 4.46 7.69 -8.52
C GLN A 224 4.32 6.18 -8.66
N LEU A 225 4.66 5.67 -9.84
CA LEU A 225 4.77 4.25 -10.14
C LEU A 225 6.23 3.94 -10.47
N GLY A 226 6.92 3.24 -9.57
CA GLY A 226 8.32 2.83 -9.73
C GLY A 226 8.44 1.42 -10.31
N PHE A 227 9.30 1.22 -11.32
CA PHE A 227 9.50 -0.09 -11.97
C PHE A 227 10.61 -0.89 -11.30
N SER A 228 10.36 -1.34 -10.06
CA SER A 228 11.11 -2.34 -9.28
C SER A 228 10.93 -2.06 -7.79
N ILE A 229 10.87 -3.09 -6.95
CA ILE A 229 10.95 -2.92 -5.50
C ILE A 229 12.36 -2.42 -5.12
N PRO A 230 12.49 -1.25 -4.46
CA PRO A 230 13.78 -0.74 -4.03
C PRO A 230 14.38 -1.69 -2.99
N ARG A 231 15.69 -1.91 -3.05
CA ARG A 231 16.42 -2.58 -1.97
C ARG A 231 17.12 -1.53 -1.13
N PHE A 232 17.09 -1.69 0.18
CA PHE A 232 17.85 -0.81 1.05
C PHE A 232 19.34 -0.93 0.69
N SER A 233 19.95 0.20 0.34
CA SER A 233 21.38 0.25 0.06
C SER A 233 22.10 0.46 1.39
N HIS A 234 22.58 -0.62 1.98
CA HIS A 234 23.33 -0.56 3.24
C HIS A 234 24.55 0.37 3.07
N PRO A 235 24.59 1.50 3.79
CA PRO A 235 25.72 2.39 3.68
C PRO A 235 26.97 1.74 4.28
N SER A 236 28.09 2.02 3.66
CA SER A 236 29.40 1.66 4.21
C SER A 236 29.71 2.53 5.42
N GLY A 237 29.86 1.90 6.58
CA GLY A 237 30.20 2.59 7.83
C GLY A 237 30.79 1.66 8.87
N VAL A 238 31.32 2.24 9.94
CA VAL A 238 31.82 1.51 11.11
C VAL A 238 30.68 1.43 12.13
N PRO A 239 30.17 0.23 12.48
CA PRO A 239 29.17 0.08 13.52
C PRO A 239 29.71 0.58 14.86
N GLU A 240 28.92 1.39 15.55
CA GLU A 240 29.25 1.86 16.90
C GLU A 240 28.27 1.35 17.96
N GLY A 241 27.05 1.00 17.55
CA GLY A 241 26.09 0.45 18.48
C GLY A 241 24.85 -0.10 17.81
N VAL A 242 24.01 -0.69 18.65
CA VAL A 242 22.72 -1.27 18.29
C VAL A 242 21.67 -0.69 19.23
N THR A 243 20.57 -0.22 18.65
CA THR A 243 19.38 0.19 19.39
C THR A 243 18.27 -0.82 19.12
N ILE A 244 17.70 -1.39 20.17
CA ILE A 244 16.54 -2.29 20.10
C ILE A 244 15.32 -1.53 20.64
N VAL A 245 14.29 -1.41 19.82
CA VAL A 245 13.02 -0.76 20.16
C VAL A 245 11.92 -1.82 20.18
N ARG A 246 11.28 -1.98 21.34
CA ARG A 246 10.17 -2.91 21.57
C ARG A 246 9.29 -2.36 22.69
N GLN A 247 7.98 -2.56 22.61
CA GLN A 247 7.05 -2.07 23.63
C GLN A 247 7.47 -2.48 25.05
N GLY A 248 7.62 -1.48 25.92
CA GLY A 248 8.05 -1.61 27.32
C GLY A 248 9.57 -1.78 27.53
N LEU A 249 10.34 -2.13 26.51
CA LEU A 249 11.80 -2.27 26.62
C LEU A 249 12.45 -0.88 26.72
N ASN A 250 13.22 -0.65 27.79
CA ASN A 250 13.87 0.65 28.06
C ASN A 250 12.88 1.84 28.06
N GLY A 251 11.63 1.61 28.46
CA GLY A 251 10.58 2.63 28.50
C GLY A 251 10.03 3.03 27.12
N ALA A 252 10.34 2.28 26.05
CA ALA A 252 9.80 2.57 24.72
C ALA A 252 8.28 2.32 24.66
N THR A 253 7.57 3.24 24.02
CA THR A 253 6.17 3.09 23.63
C THR A 253 6.10 2.83 22.14
N VAL A 254 5.62 1.65 21.76
CA VAL A 254 5.44 1.19 20.37
C VAL A 254 3.95 0.94 20.20
N PRO A 255 3.15 1.95 19.83
CA PRO A 255 1.75 1.74 19.53
C PRO A 255 1.63 0.92 18.25
N ASP A 256 0.69 -0.02 18.25
CA ASP A 256 0.38 -0.87 17.13
C ASP A 256 -1.11 -1.19 17.05
N GLY A 257 -1.57 -1.62 15.89
CA GLY A 257 -2.98 -1.94 15.71
C GLY A 257 -3.23 -2.57 14.36
N HIS A 258 -4.25 -3.42 14.28
CA HIS A 258 -4.74 -3.92 13.01
C HIS A 258 -6.13 -3.36 12.74
N VAL A 259 -6.51 -3.35 11.46
CA VAL A 259 -7.80 -2.83 10.97
C VAL A 259 -8.43 -3.83 10.02
N GLY A 260 -9.75 -3.82 9.92
CA GLY A 260 -10.54 -4.71 9.07
C GLY A 260 -11.15 -5.86 9.86
N GLY A 261 -11.11 -7.08 9.31
CA GLY A 261 -11.84 -8.24 9.83
C GLY A 261 -11.34 -8.91 11.10
N HIS A 262 -10.14 -8.54 11.56
CA HIS A 262 -9.41 -9.29 12.58
C HIS A 262 -9.37 -10.82 12.26
N THR A 263 -9.48 -11.69 13.27
CA THR A 263 -9.41 -13.16 13.15
C THR A 263 -10.77 -13.81 12.85
N THR A 264 -11.86 -13.04 12.93
CA THR A 264 -13.24 -13.53 12.79
C THR A 264 -13.92 -13.04 11.51
N CYS A 265 -13.19 -12.35 10.64
CA CYS A 265 -13.73 -11.76 9.41
C CYS A 265 -14.91 -10.82 9.66
N GLY A 266 -14.90 -10.07 10.76
CA GLY A 266 -16.01 -9.18 11.11
C GLY A 266 -17.28 -9.90 11.57
N ASP A 267 -17.18 -11.12 12.11
CA ASP A 267 -18.34 -11.83 12.65
C ASP A 267 -19.08 -10.98 13.70
N GLY A 268 -20.41 -10.94 13.59
CA GLY A 268 -21.29 -10.25 14.53
C GLY A 268 -21.43 -8.74 14.36
N ILE A 269 -20.86 -8.13 13.32
CA ILE A 269 -21.03 -6.70 13.01
C ILE A 269 -21.56 -6.47 11.59
N ASP A 270 -22.22 -5.34 11.36
CA ASP A 270 -22.69 -4.95 10.03
C ASP A 270 -21.53 -4.51 9.13
N HIS A 271 -21.42 -5.09 7.94
CA HIS A 271 -20.26 -4.86 7.09
C HIS A 271 -20.22 -3.46 6.46
N TRP A 272 -21.37 -2.80 6.31
CA TRP A 272 -21.46 -1.50 5.65
C TRP A 272 -21.41 -0.34 6.62
N SER A 273 -21.85 -0.52 7.86
CA SER A 273 -21.96 0.56 8.86
C SER A 273 -21.04 0.41 10.07
N GLU A 274 -20.53 -0.80 10.36
CA GLU A 274 -19.72 -1.07 11.55
C GLU A 274 -18.31 -1.58 11.23
N TRP A 275 -18.15 -2.45 10.21
CA TRP A 275 -16.86 -3.08 9.89
C TRP A 275 -15.75 -2.07 9.56
N GLY A 276 -16.05 -1.04 8.76
CA GLY A 276 -15.10 0.01 8.42
C GLY A 276 -14.63 0.85 9.63
N GLU A 277 -15.44 0.85 10.71
CA GLU A 277 -15.23 1.61 11.94
C GLU A 277 -14.76 0.75 13.12
N ALA A 278 -14.56 -0.56 12.92
CA ALA A 278 -14.06 -1.43 13.96
C ALA A 278 -12.65 -1.02 14.40
N ASN A 279 -12.44 -0.94 15.72
CA ASN A 279 -11.16 -0.64 16.36
C ASN A 279 -10.77 -1.78 17.31
N TYR A 280 -9.49 -2.17 17.26
CA TYR A 280 -8.93 -3.29 18.02
C TYR A 280 -7.80 -2.85 18.94
N ALA A 281 -7.86 -1.62 19.47
CA ALA A 281 -6.84 -1.10 20.40
C ALA A 281 -6.65 -2.06 21.59
N GLY A 282 -5.39 -2.29 21.99
CA GLY A 282 -5.08 -3.16 23.11
C GLY A 282 -5.19 -4.66 22.85
N TYR A 283 -5.56 -5.11 21.65
CA TYR A 283 -5.63 -6.54 21.33
C TYR A 283 -4.23 -7.16 21.33
N GLU A 284 -4.07 -8.33 21.95
CA GLU A 284 -2.78 -9.04 22.02
C GLU A 284 -2.36 -9.70 20.69
N GLN A 285 -3.28 -9.79 19.72
CA GLN A 285 -3.11 -10.52 18.48
C GLN A 285 -3.41 -9.63 17.27
N ILE A 286 -2.66 -9.82 16.20
CA ILE A 286 -2.88 -9.14 14.93
C ILE A 286 -3.12 -10.15 13.82
N ASN A 287 -3.89 -9.75 12.80
CA ASN A 287 -4.05 -10.50 11.55
C ASN A 287 -3.52 -9.65 10.39
N ILE A 288 -2.84 -10.28 9.44
CA ILE A 288 -2.48 -9.71 8.15
C ILE A 288 -3.03 -10.65 7.07
N GLN A 289 -3.96 -10.16 6.25
CA GLN A 289 -4.73 -11.01 5.35
C GLN A 289 -5.34 -10.24 4.17
N ASN A 290 -5.23 -10.78 2.97
CA ASN A 290 -5.96 -10.33 1.77
C ASN A 290 -6.25 -11.55 0.87
N GLN A 291 -7.32 -11.51 0.09
CA GLN A 291 -7.77 -12.62 -0.78
C GLN A 291 -8.24 -12.08 -2.13
N TRP A 292 -8.39 -12.95 -3.14
CA TRP A 292 -8.76 -12.55 -4.49
C TRP A 292 -10.27 -12.27 -4.65
N ASP A 293 -11.12 -12.95 -3.90
CA ASP A 293 -12.55 -12.74 -4.02
C ASP A 293 -12.95 -11.47 -3.27
N VAL A 294 -13.49 -10.47 -3.98
CA VAL A 294 -13.91 -9.21 -3.34
C VAL A 294 -14.96 -9.44 -2.26
N SER A 295 -15.77 -10.50 -2.34
CA SER A 295 -16.76 -10.82 -1.29
C SER A 295 -16.15 -11.30 0.02
N ASP A 296 -14.87 -11.68 0.02
CA ASP A 296 -14.11 -12.05 1.21
C ASP A 296 -13.47 -10.83 1.91
N TYR A 297 -13.77 -9.60 1.46
CA TYR A 297 -13.29 -8.38 2.12
C TYR A 297 -13.50 -8.33 3.63
N PRO A 298 -14.58 -8.91 4.21
CA PRO A 298 -14.73 -8.90 5.66
C PRO A 298 -13.57 -9.59 6.38
N CYS A 299 -12.83 -10.47 5.71
CA CYS A 299 -11.62 -11.11 6.22
C CYS A 299 -10.32 -10.31 5.99
N PHE A 300 -10.36 -9.21 5.25
CA PHE A 300 -9.16 -8.43 4.96
C PHE A 300 -8.66 -7.76 6.24
N SER A 301 -7.35 -7.77 6.45
CA SER A 301 -6.74 -7.18 7.65
C SER A 301 -5.35 -6.61 7.35
N LYS A 302 -5.14 -5.36 7.77
CA LYS A 302 -3.83 -4.67 7.69
C LYS A 302 -3.30 -4.41 9.08
N TYR A 303 -1.99 -4.30 9.21
CA TYR A 303 -1.33 -4.02 10.49
C TYR A 303 -0.50 -2.75 10.42
N PHE A 304 -0.53 -1.93 11.47
CA PHE A 304 0.20 -0.67 11.61
C PHE A 304 1.04 -0.68 12.89
N VAL A 305 2.26 -0.14 12.82
CA VAL A 305 3.17 -0.03 13.97
C VAL A 305 4.04 1.22 13.89
N THR A 306 4.26 1.87 15.03
CA THR A 306 5.13 3.05 15.12
C THR A 306 6.28 2.82 16.09
N PHE A 307 7.52 2.93 15.62
CA PHE A 307 8.72 2.82 16.45
C PHE A 307 9.33 4.19 16.73
N PRO A 308 9.47 4.59 18.00
CA PRO A 308 10.22 5.79 18.35
C PRO A 308 11.73 5.58 18.09
N LEU A 309 12.40 6.60 17.56
CA LEU A 309 13.81 6.53 17.17
C LEU A 309 14.73 7.38 18.06
N ASN A 310 14.21 7.99 19.13
CA ASN A 310 14.96 8.88 20.02
C ASN A 310 16.11 8.21 20.78
N ASN A 311 16.13 6.88 20.84
CA ASN A 311 17.21 6.11 21.46
C ASN A 311 18.36 5.80 20.49
N VAL A 312 18.25 6.18 19.22
CA VAL A 312 19.40 6.19 18.29
C VAL A 312 20.14 7.52 18.50
N PRO A 313 21.46 7.51 18.83
CA PRO A 313 22.20 8.74 19.09
C PRO A 313 22.15 9.69 17.88
N PRO A 314 22.04 11.01 18.08
CA PRO A 314 22.01 11.98 16.98
C PRO A 314 23.32 12.00 16.17
N GLY A 315 23.23 12.35 14.89
CA GLY A 315 24.40 12.47 13.99
C GLY A 315 24.98 11.14 13.50
N LYS A 316 24.25 10.04 13.68
CA LYS A 316 24.64 8.71 13.18
C LYS A 316 24.02 8.43 11.82
N ILE A 317 24.56 7.43 11.13
CA ILE A 317 23.91 6.82 9.98
C ILE A 317 23.31 5.47 10.39
N ILE A 318 22.21 5.11 9.75
CA ILE A 318 21.59 3.79 9.89
C ILE A 318 22.30 2.84 8.93
N LEU A 319 22.97 1.82 9.47
CA LEU A 319 23.68 0.80 8.68
C LEU A 319 22.74 -0.36 8.30
N SER A 320 21.84 -0.73 9.20
CA SER A 320 20.73 -1.65 8.96
C SER A 320 19.60 -1.36 9.93
N ALA A 321 18.37 -1.72 9.54
CA ALA A 321 17.24 -1.76 10.45
C ALA A 321 16.33 -2.95 10.11
N THR A 322 16.03 -3.78 11.10
CA THR A 322 15.30 -5.03 10.93
C THR A 322 14.06 -5.03 11.81
N LEU A 323 12.88 -5.14 11.19
CA LEU A 323 11.63 -5.43 11.89
C LEU A 323 11.54 -6.95 12.10
N THR A 324 11.24 -7.36 13.32
CA THR A 324 11.05 -8.77 13.71
C THR A 324 9.65 -8.94 14.30
N MET A 325 8.90 -9.95 13.84
CA MET A 325 7.56 -10.30 14.36
C MET A 325 7.44 -11.80 14.58
N SER A 326 6.75 -12.19 15.66
CA SER A 326 6.55 -13.59 16.05
C SER A 326 5.16 -14.08 15.64
N LEU A 327 5.13 -15.09 14.76
CA LEU A 327 3.91 -15.73 14.28
C LEU A 327 3.47 -16.80 15.31
N PHE A 328 2.17 -16.87 15.59
CA PHE A 328 1.60 -17.88 16.50
C PHE A 328 0.45 -18.68 15.89
N GLY A 329 -0.09 -18.25 14.74
CA GLY A 329 -1.13 -18.98 14.03
C GLY A 329 -1.32 -18.50 12.60
N ASN A 330 -2.26 -19.12 11.91
CA ASN A 330 -2.68 -18.77 10.55
C ASN A 330 -4.14 -19.18 10.34
N ALA A 331 -4.76 -18.62 9.32
CA ALA A 331 -6.05 -19.09 8.81
C ALA A 331 -5.89 -20.44 8.09
N GLY A 332 -6.99 -21.18 7.93
CA GLY A 332 -7.02 -22.48 7.25
C GLY A 332 -6.52 -23.64 8.14
N GLY A 333 -6.20 -24.77 7.50
CA GLY A 333 -5.75 -25.98 8.17
C GLY A 333 -6.89 -26.96 8.50
N GLY A 334 -6.53 -28.22 8.69
CA GLY A 334 -7.47 -29.29 9.00
C GLY A 334 -8.54 -29.45 7.91
N PRO A 335 -9.84 -29.31 8.23
CA PRO A 335 -10.92 -29.49 7.24
C PRO A 335 -10.96 -28.37 6.18
N TRP A 336 -10.24 -27.26 6.38
CA TRP A 336 -10.24 -26.10 5.49
C TRP A 336 -9.09 -26.11 4.48
N GLY A 337 -8.39 -27.24 4.33
CA GLY A 337 -7.26 -27.41 3.41
C GLY A 337 -5.93 -26.94 4.00
N GLU A 338 -4.85 -27.20 3.25
CA GLU A 338 -3.51 -26.75 3.62
C GLU A 338 -3.46 -25.21 3.59
N PRO A 339 -3.03 -24.56 4.68
CA PRO A 339 -2.89 -23.11 4.70
C PRO A 339 -1.89 -22.65 3.64
N PRO A 340 -2.19 -21.62 2.83
CA PRO A 340 -1.26 -21.10 1.86
C PRO A 340 -0.15 -20.27 2.52
N ASP A 341 0.98 -20.18 1.82
CA ASP A 341 2.02 -19.18 2.10
C ASP A 341 1.48 -17.77 1.81
N SER A 342 2.08 -16.76 2.44
CA SER A 342 1.67 -15.38 2.25
C SER A 342 2.82 -14.41 2.08
N PHE A 343 2.82 -13.64 1.00
CA PHE A 343 3.81 -12.59 0.81
C PHE A 343 3.37 -11.30 1.50
N ILE A 344 3.95 -11.04 2.67
CA ILE A 344 3.64 -9.84 3.47
C ILE A 344 4.61 -8.72 3.11
N GLN A 345 4.05 -7.64 2.57
CA GLN A 345 4.73 -6.41 2.18
C GLN A 345 4.78 -5.42 3.32
N VAL A 346 5.78 -4.54 3.29
CA VAL A 346 5.96 -3.42 4.23
C VAL A 346 5.90 -2.10 3.49
N PHE A 347 5.14 -1.19 4.06
CA PHE A 347 4.89 0.15 3.57
C PHE A 347 5.33 1.19 4.59
N SER A 348 5.92 2.29 4.15
CA SER A 348 6.13 3.46 4.98
C SER A 348 4.82 4.23 5.09
N ILE A 349 4.60 4.86 6.25
CA ILE A 349 3.42 5.70 6.51
C ILE A 349 3.91 7.11 6.86
N GLY A 350 3.41 8.12 6.14
CA GLY A 350 3.83 9.51 6.35
C GLY A 350 3.12 10.15 7.54
N GLU A 351 1.84 9.85 7.68
CA GLU A 351 0.93 10.48 8.62
C GLU A 351 1.04 9.85 10.02
N ALA A 352 0.82 10.65 11.05
CA ALA A 352 0.61 10.14 12.39
C ALA A 352 -0.78 9.50 12.50
N TRP A 353 -0.91 8.50 13.37
CA TRP A 353 -2.16 7.82 13.68
C TRP A 353 -2.21 7.48 15.17
N ASN A 354 -3.39 7.14 15.67
CA ASN A 354 -3.62 6.82 17.07
C ASN A 354 -4.29 5.46 17.20
N GLU A 355 -3.66 4.54 17.94
CA GLU A 355 -4.16 3.19 18.21
C GLU A 355 -5.60 3.19 18.73
N ALA A 356 -5.95 4.11 19.63
CA ALA A 356 -7.26 4.18 20.26
C ALA A 356 -8.40 4.59 19.31
N THR A 357 -8.07 5.09 18.11
CA THR A 357 -9.06 5.50 17.12
C THR A 357 -8.82 4.89 15.75
N LEU A 358 -7.81 4.01 15.59
CA LEU A 358 -7.44 3.47 14.30
C LEU A 358 -8.54 2.52 13.79
N THR A 359 -9.11 2.82 12.63
CA THR A 359 -10.13 2.00 11.95
C THR A 359 -9.73 1.80 10.49
N TRP A 360 -10.43 0.91 9.76
CA TRP A 360 -10.16 0.72 8.34
C TRP A 360 -10.35 2.03 7.55
N ASN A 361 -11.41 2.78 7.89
CA ASN A 361 -11.82 4.01 7.18
C ASN A 361 -10.95 5.23 7.48
N ASN A 362 -10.18 5.23 8.58
CA ASN A 362 -9.30 6.35 8.93
C ASN A 362 -7.80 5.99 8.96
N ALA A 363 -7.45 4.74 8.67
CA ALA A 363 -6.06 4.31 8.60
C ALA A 363 -5.31 5.11 7.52
N PRO A 364 -4.09 5.59 7.82
CA PRO A 364 -3.27 6.27 6.81
C PRO A 364 -3.03 5.42 5.57
N LEU A 365 -2.96 6.06 4.41
CA LEU A 365 -2.59 5.40 3.17
C LEU A 365 -1.08 5.15 3.12
N ALA A 366 -0.67 4.13 2.38
CA ALA A 366 0.74 3.85 2.10
C ALA A 366 1.43 5.06 1.46
N LYS A 367 2.61 5.42 1.98
CA LYS A 367 3.51 6.37 1.33
C LYS A 367 4.36 5.66 0.28
N GLU A 368 5.06 4.59 0.65
CA GLU A 368 5.85 3.77 -0.29
C GLU A 368 5.97 2.32 0.19
N ASN A 369 5.79 1.35 -0.71
CA ASN A 369 6.18 -0.04 -0.47
C ASN A 369 7.67 -0.24 -0.80
N PHE A 370 8.40 -0.93 0.07
CA PHE A 370 9.86 -1.04 -0.10
C PHE A 370 10.45 -2.38 0.32
N ALA A 371 9.66 -3.25 0.96
CA ALA A 371 10.12 -4.57 1.40
C ALA A 371 8.97 -5.57 1.42
N GLY A 372 9.30 -6.85 1.48
CA GLY A 372 8.34 -7.92 1.70
C GLY A 372 9.05 -9.24 1.98
N THR A 373 8.36 -10.15 2.65
CA THR A 373 8.88 -11.45 3.06
C THR A 373 7.79 -12.49 2.87
N MET A 374 8.17 -13.67 2.35
CA MET A 374 7.28 -14.83 2.31
C MET A 374 7.13 -15.40 3.73
N VAL A 375 5.89 -15.46 4.20
CA VAL A 375 5.51 -15.96 5.52
C VAL A 375 4.81 -17.31 5.35
N TYR A 376 5.44 -18.35 5.88
CA TYR A 376 4.92 -19.71 5.88
C TYR A 376 3.97 -19.93 7.07
N PRO A 377 2.93 -20.78 6.91
CA PRO A 377 2.06 -21.21 7.99
C PRO A 377 2.82 -21.80 9.19
N VAL A 378 2.20 -21.77 10.37
CA VAL A 378 2.80 -22.37 11.57
C VAL A 378 2.84 -23.88 11.42
N SER A 379 4.01 -24.47 11.66
CA SER A 379 4.16 -25.92 11.78
C SER A 379 4.17 -26.37 13.24
N SER A 380 3.78 -27.62 13.49
CA SER A 380 3.64 -28.16 14.85
C SER A 380 4.93 -28.01 15.67
N GLY A 381 4.82 -27.43 16.87
CA GLY A 381 5.93 -27.27 17.80
C GLY A 381 6.88 -26.10 17.49
N GLN A 382 6.55 -25.23 16.53
CA GLN A 382 7.36 -24.05 16.20
C GLN A 382 6.69 -22.75 16.66
N THR A 383 7.52 -21.76 17.01
CA THR A 383 7.14 -20.34 17.20
C THR A 383 7.93 -19.53 16.18
N PRO A 384 7.52 -19.54 14.90
CA PRO A 384 8.31 -18.95 13.84
C PRO A 384 8.39 -17.43 13.99
N VAL A 385 9.55 -16.90 13.63
CA VAL A 385 9.85 -15.47 13.65
C VAL A 385 10.21 -15.04 12.24
N TYR A 386 9.61 -13.95 11.79
CA TYR A 386 9.83 -13.37 10.47
C TYR A 386 10.47 -12.00 10.59
N THR A 387 11.28 -11.66 9.58
CA THR A 387 12.00 -10.40 9.54
C THR A 387 11.80 -9.68 8.22
N TRP A 388 11.87 -8.36 8.27
CA TRP A 388 11.85 -7.47 7.12
C TRP A 388 12.96 -6.43 7.28
N ASP A 389 13.67 -6.16 6.18
CA ASP A 389 14.58 -5.01 6.13
C ASP A 389 13.76 -3.73 5.97
N VAL A 390 13.81 -2.88 7.00
CA VAL A 390 13.11 -1.61 7.07
C VAL A 390 14.06 -0.43 7.10
N GLY A 391 15.32 -0.64 6.68
CA GLY A 391 16.37 0.36 6.65
C GLY A 391 15.98 1.63 5.89
N THR A 392 15.25 1.50 4.77
CA THR A 392 14.78 2.64 3.98
C THR A 392 13.89 3.58 4.81
N ALA A 393 12.82 3.04 5.41
CA ALA A 393 11.88 3.82 6.21
C ALA A 393 12.51 4.34 7.51
N VAL A 394 13.36 3.55 8.17
CA VAL A 394 14.03 3.97 9.41
C VAL A 394 15.05 5.08 9.14
N THR A 395 15.79 5.00 8.03
CA THR A 395 16.73 6.06 7.62
C THR A 395 15.99 7.36 7.34
N GLU A 396 14.89 7.31 6.58
CA GLU A 396 14.08 8.48 6.29
C GLU A 396 13.46 9.10 7.56
N ALA A 397 12.89 8.26 8.44
CA ALA A 397 12.31 8.72 9.70
C ALA A 397 13.37 9.31 10.63
N TYR A 398 14.52 8.66 10.79
CA TYR A 398 15.61 9.14 11.64
C TYR A 398 16.18 10.48 11.14
N THR A 399 16.45 10.59 9.84
CA THR A 399 16.98 11.83 9.24
C THR A 399 16.00 13.00 9.33
N SER A 400 14.70 12.72 9.39
CA SER A 400 13.65 13.72 9.58
C SER A 400 13.24 13.97 11.03
N GLY A 401 13.87 13.30 12.00
CA GLY A 401 13.53 13.41 13.43
C GLY A 401 12.12 12.91 13.75
N GLN A 402 11.57 12.01 12.94
CA GLN A 402 10.26 11.40 13.11
C GLN A 402 10.37 9.94 13.60
N PRO A 403 9.32 9.39 14.23
CA PRO A 403 9.27 7.95 14.46
C PRO A 403 9.10 7.20 13.13
N ALA A 404 9.61 5.96 13.06
CA ALA A 404 9.37 5.09 11.91
C ALA A 404 7.94 4.53 12.00
N ARG A 405 7.10 4.87 11.04
CA ARG A 405 5.72 4.38 10.94
C ARG A 405 5.60 3.42 9.77
N LEU A 406 5.11 2.23 10.05
CA LEU A 406 5.03 1.14 9.08
C LEU A 406 3.60 0.61 9.01
N ALA A 407 3.20 0.16 7.81
CA ALA A 407 2.07 -0.73 7.63
C ALA A 407 2.55 -2.04 6.99
N LEU A 408 1.88 -3.14 7.32
CA LEU A 408 2.10 -4.44 6.74
C LEU A 408 0.80 -4.97 6.16
N TYR A 409 0.87 -5.41 4.91
CA TYR A 409 -0.28 -5.94 4.21
C TYR A 409 0.13 -6.96 3.14
N SER A 410 -0.84 -7.72 2.62
CA SER A 410 -0.62 -8.74 1.60
C SER A 410 -1.46 -8.44 0.35
N ALA A 411 -0.98 -8.89 -0.80
CA ALA A 411 -1.70 -8.89 -2.07
C ALA A 411 -2.13 -10.31 -2.50
N ASP A 412 -2.08 -11.28 -1.58
CA ASP A 412 -2.31 -12.68 -1.91
C ASP A 412 -3.72 -12.92 -2.48
N GLY A 413 -3.81 -13.93 -3.36
CA GLY A 413 -5.07 -14.35 -3.97
C GLY A 413 -5.79 -15.50 -3.25
N PRO A 414 -5.10 -16.56 -2.77
CA PRO A 414 -5.78 -17.71 -2.17
C PRO A 414 -6.68 -17.36 -0.97
N MET A 415 -7.71 -18.17 -0.74
CA MET A 415 -8.44 -18.12 0.53
C MET A 415 -7.52 -18.56 1.69
N HIS A 416 -7.84 -18.14 2.91
CA HIS A 416 -7.13 -18.50 4.15
C HIS A 416 -5.66 -18.05 4.24
N THR A 417 -5.31 -16.94 3.59
CA THR A 417 -3.98 -16.31 3.65
C THR A 417 -3.63 -15.70 5.01
N GLY A 418 -4.58 -15.57 5.94
CA GLY A 418 -4.37 -14.92 7.23
C GLY A 418 -3.15 -15.47 8.00
N LYS A 419 -2.31 -14.55 8.47
CA LYS A 419 -1.16 -14.83 9.34
C LYS A 419 -1.32 -14.06 10.65
N TYR A 420 -1.23 -14.78 11.76
CA TYR A 420 -1.50 -14.24 13.09
C TYR A 420 -0.22 -14.05 13.89
N PHE A 421 0.09 -12.81 14.25
CA PHE A 421 1.28 -12.45 15.01
C PHE A 421 0.91 -11.83 16.35
N TRP A 422 1.85 -11.86 17.30
CA TRP A 422 1.69 -11.13 18.55
C TRP A 422 1.82 -9.62 18.33
N SER A 423 0.95 -8.86 18.98
CA SER A 423 1.03 -7.40 19.03
C SER A 423 1.99 -6.92 20.11
N SER A 424 2.16 -5.60 20.18
CA SER A 424 2.86 -4.87 21.24
C SER A 424 2.13 -5.00 22.58
N ASN A 425 0.82 -5.26 22.55
CA ASN A 425 -0.05 -5.38 23.72
C ASN A 425 -0.04 -6.77 24.36
N VAL A 426 0.60 -7.79 23.75
CA VAL A 426 0.73 -9.11 24.41
C VAL A 426 1.38 -8.95 25.79
N GLY A 427 0.80 -9.59 26.80
CA GLY A 427 1.28 -9.50 28.18
C GLY A 427 2.76 -9.91 28.37
N ASP A 428 3.34 -9.50 29.51
CA ASP A 428 4.78 -9.68 29.78
C ASP A 428 5.23 -11.15 29.78
N TRP A 429 4.28 -12.09 29.94
CA TRP A 429 4.52 -13.53 29.78
C TRP A 429 5.10 -13.90 28.40
N ASN A 430 4.88 -13.06 27.38
CA ASN A 430 5.48 -13.19 26.04
C ASN A 430 6.00 -11.84 25.52
N ALA A 431 6.63 -11.03 26.39
CA ALA A 431 7.23 -9.76 25.97
C ALA A 431 8.25 -9.91 24.82
N SER A 432 8.89 -11.08 24.69
CA SER A 432 9.80 -11.40 23.59
C SER A 432 9.11 -11.54 22.23
N GLY A 433 7.82 -11.86 22.20
CA GLY A 433 7.04 -12.02 20.97
C GLY A 433 6.55 -10.69 20.37
N ARG A 434 6.63 -9.58 21.12
CA ARG A 434 6.22 -8.26 20.66
C ARG A 434 7.04 -7.82 19.43
N PRO A 435 6.44 -7.08 18.49
CA PRO A 435 7.14 -6.48 17.36
C PRO A 435 8.39 -5.73 17.82
N THR A 436 9.52 -6.02 17.19
CA THR A 436 10.84 -5.51 17.59
C THR A 436 11.55 -4.89 16.41
N LEU A 437 12.02 -3.65 16.58
CA LEU A 437 12.90 -3.00 15.63
C LEU A 437 14.33 -3.00 16.17
N GLU A 438 15.24 -3.66 15.46
CA GLU A 438 16.68 -3.60 15.72
C GLU A 438 17.33 -2.64 14.73
N ILE A 439 18.15 -1.71 15.22
CA ILE A 439 18.80 -0.68 14.42
C ILE A 439 20.30 -0.71 14.68
N VAL A 440 21.09 -1.03 13.66
CA VAL A 440 22.55 -0.89 13.74
C VAL A 440 22.91 0.48 13.21
N TRP A 441 23.61 1.26 14.03
CA TRP A 441 24.02 2.62 13.69
C TRP A 441 25.52 2.82 13.87
N GLY A 442 26.05 3.82 13.17
CA GLY A 442 27.48 4.10 13.19
C GLY A 442 27.85 5.40 12.49
N ASN A 443 29.12 5.54 12.14
CA ASN A 443 29.61 6.65 11.33
C ASN A 443 29.85 6.21 9.89
N ILE A 444 29.66 7.14 8.96
CA ILE A 444 29.97 6.91 7.54
C ILE A 444 31.47 6.77 7.33
N CYS A 445 31.87 5.82 6.47
CA CYS A 445 33.26 5.72 6.01
C CYS A 445 33.68 7.03 5.31
N GLY A 446 34.89 7.52 5.59
CA GLY A 446 35.47 8.69 4.93
C GLY A 446 35.07 10.07 5.49
N ALA A 447 34.09 10.17 6.39
CA ALA A 447 33.87 11.41 7.14
C ALA A 447 34.84 11.49 8.33
N GLY A 448 35.45 12.65 8.54
CA GLY A 448 36.24 12.92 9.75
C GLY A 448 37.45 12.02 9.98
N GLY A 449 37.98 11.36 8.94
CA GLY A 449 39.13 10.45 9.05
C GLY A 449 38.79 9.01 9.45
N VAL A 450 37.52 8.60 9.37
CA VAL A 450 37.11 7.20 9.57
C VAL A 450 37.54 6.36 8.37
N GLU A 451 38.66 5.63 8.50
CA GLU A 451 39.10 4.64 7.52
C GLU A 451 38.37 3.30 7.72
N CYS A 452 37.73 2.81 6.65
CA CYS A 452 37.11 1.49 6.63
C CYS A 452 38.01 0.54 5.85
N HIS A 453 38.64 -0.41 6.53
CA HIS A 453 39.35 -1.50 5.87
C HIS A 453 38.37 -2.64 5.59
N PHE A 454 37.91 -2.73 4.35
CA PHE A 454 37.15 -3.89 3.89
C PHE A 454 38.12 -5.04 3.64
N THR A 455 38.21 -5.97 4.59
CA THR A 455 38.78 -7.29 4.31
C THR A 455 37.81 -8.02 3.39
N TYR A 456 38.08 -8.00 2.08
CA TYR A 456 37.41 -8.87 1.12
C TYR A 456 37.53 -10.31 1.61
N LEU A 457 36.46 -10.88 2.16
CA LEU A 457 36.39 -12.32 2.36
C LEU A 457 36.24 -12.94 0.97
N PRO A 458 37.14 -13.85 0.55
CA PRO A 458 37.05 -14.48 -0.75
C PRO A 458 35.72 -15.21 -0.86
N THR A 459 34.99 -14.94 -1.96
CA THR A 459 33.76 -15.62 -2.32
C THR A 459 33.93 -17.12 -2.25
N ILE A 460 33.26 -17.78 -1.30
CA ILE A 460 33.07 -19.22 -1.33
C ILE A 460 32.08 -19.47 -2.48
N ARG A 461 32.59 -19.92 -3.62
CA ARG A 461 31.74 -20.48 -4.68
C ARG A 461 30.96 -21.65 -4.08
N LYS A 462 29.64 -21.62 -4.20
CA LYS A 462 28.81 -22.83 -4.24
C LYS A 462 28.32 -23.00 -5.66
#